data_AF-A0A2J6HQJ8-F1
#
_entry.id   AF-A0A2J6HQJ8-F1
#
_cell.length_a   1.000
_cell.length_b   1.000
_cell.length_c   1.000
_cell.angle_alpha   90.00
_cell.angle_beta   90.00
_cell.angle_gamma   90.00
#
_symmetry.space_group_name_H-M   'P 1'
#
loop_
_entity.id
_entity.type
_entity.pdbx_description
1 polymer ?
#
loop_
_entity_poly.entity_id
_entity_poly.type
_entity_poly.pdbx_seq_one_letter_code
_entity_poly.pdbx_strand_id
1 'polypeptide(L)'
;MIKKEDIQQLVEYFLADTDKFIVKISVGKENKIHIYIDGDSDVSIDDCVVLSRHIESKIDRDIEDFDLNVSSSGVGEPLVHIRQFQKMINKPIEVLLKEGTKFKATLLGLEHNNIKIAREIKTKGKKSKKFSTG
;
A
#
# COMPACT_ATOMS: atom_id res chain seq x y z
N MET A 1 -6.80 25.94 0.53
CA MET A 1 -6.53 24.67 1.23
C MET A 1 -6.80 23.56 0.24
N ILE A 2 -5.78 22.77 -0.06
CA ILE A 2 -5.88 21.70 -1.05
C ILE A 2 -6.79 20.60 -0.50
N LYS A 3 -7.79 20.19 -1.28
CA LYS A 3 -8.70 19.10 -0.89
C LYS A 3 -8.13 17.76 -1.32
N LYS A 4 -8.36 16.75 -0.49
CA LYS A 4 -7.96 15.38 -0.78
C LYS A 4 -8.61 14.88 -2.07
N GLU A 5 -9.87 15.25 -2.30
CA GLU A 5 -10.66 14.81 -3.45
C GLU A 5 -10.07 15.32 -4.77
N ASP A 6 -9.55 16.55 -4.79
CA ASP A 6 -8.92 17.13 -5.97
C ASP A 6 -7.62 16.38 -6.32
N ILE A 7 -6.78 16.09 -5.31
CA ILE A 7 -5.58 15.26 -5.47
C ILE A 7 -5.92 13.86 -5.95
N GLN A 8 -6.96 13.26 -5.36
CA GLN A 8 -7.39 11.92 -5.72
C GLN A 8 -7.79 11.85 -7.19
N GLN A 9 -8.57 12.81 -7.69
CA GLN A 9 -8.97 12.85 -9.10
C GLN A 9 -7.78 13.01 -10.05
N LEU A 10 -6.81 13.86 -9.71
CA LEU A 10 -5.60 14.05 -10.52
C LEU A 10 -4.79 12.75 -10.62
N VAL A 11 -4.62 12.05 -9.50
CA VAL A 11 -3.87 10.81 -9.45
C VAL A 11 -4.63 9.70 -10.18
N GLU A 12 -5.94 9.55 -9.95
CA GLU A 12 -6.77 8.56 -10.65
C GLU A 12 -6.74 8.78 -12.16
N TYR A 13 -6.85 10.02 -12.61
CA TYR A 13 -6.75 10.36 -14.02
C TYR A 13 -5.39 9.98 -14.61
N PHE A 14 -4.29 10.28 -13.91
CA PHE A 14 -2.95 9.95 -14.36
C PHE A 14 -2.70 8.43 -14.43
N LEU A 15 -3.31 7.66 -13.53
CA LEU A 15 -3.11 6.21 -13.43
C LEU A 15 -4.13 5.39 -14.24
N ALA A 16 -5.15 6.02 -14.84
CA ALA A 16 -6.31 5.35 -15.44
C ALA A 16 -5.95 4.26 -16.47
N ASP A 17 -4.93 4.49 -17.28
CA ASP A 17 -4.47 3.58 -18.34
C ASP A 17 -3.28 2.69 -17.90
N THR A 18 -3.06 2.57 -16.59
CA THR A 18 -1.96 1.80 -16.01
C THR A 18 -2.48 0.67 -15.12
N ASP A 19 -1.58 -0.21 -14.71
CA ASP A 19 -1.85 -1.23 -13.71
C ASP A 19 -1.67 -0.73 -12.26
N LYS A 20 -1.40 0.56 -12.09
CA LYS A 20 -1.12 1.23 -10.82
C LYS A 20 -2.39 1.85 -10.24
N PHE A 21 -2.42 1.98 -8.92
CA PHE A 21 -3.57 2.47 -8.17
C PHE A 21 -3.13 3.17 -6.88
N ILE A 22 -4.02 4.02 -6.38
CA ILE A 22 -3.85 4.70 -5.11
C ILE A 22 -4.09 3.71 -3.97
N VAL A 23 -3.15 3.62 -3.04
CA VAL A 23 -3.33 2.92 -1.76
C VAL A 23 -3.82 3.86 -0.69
N LYS A 24 -3.24 5.06 -0.61
CA LYS A 24 -3.58 6.05 0.41
C LYS A 24 -3.22 7.45 -0.03
N ILE A 25 -4.11 8.39 0.24
CA ILE A 25 -3.81 9.83 0.19
C ILE A 25 -4.11 10.43 1.55
N SER A 26 -3.16 11.20 2.07
CA SER A 26 -3.36 12.04 3.25
C SER A 26 -2.96 13.48 2.94
N VAL A 27 -3.84 14.42 3.27
CA VAL A 27 -3.57 15.85 3.24
C VAL A 27 -3.57 16.34 4.69
N GLY A 28 -2.40 16.76 5.16
CA GLY A 28 -2.17 17.24 6.51
C GLY A 28 -2.32 18.76 6.64
N LYS A 29 -1.87 19.27 7.79
CA LYS A 29 -1.72 20.72 8.00
C LYS A 29 -0.73 21.29 6.99
N GLU A 30 -0.89 22.57 6.65
CA GLU A 30 0.01 23.28 5.71
C GLU A 30 0.13 22.58 4.36
N ASN A 31 -0.95 21.94 3.90
CA ASN A 31 -0.98 21.21 2.63
C ASN A 31 0.16 20.17 2.49
N LYS A 32 0.53 19.48 3.57
CA LYS A 32 1.43 18.32 3.50
C LYS A 32 0.71 17.12 2.91
N ILE A 33 0.98 16.81 1.65
CA ILE A 33 0.31 15.79 0.86
C ILE A 33 1.23 14.57 0.77
N HIS A 34 0.75 13.44 1.26
CA HIS A 34 1.41 12.15 1.04
C HIS A 34 0.51 11.24 0.22
N ILE A 35 1.09 10.65 -0.82
CA ILE A 35 0.41 9.76 -1.77
C ILE A 35 1.20 8.47 -1.82
N TYR A 36 0.51 7.37 -1.49
CA TYR A 36 1.03 6.03 -1.63
C TYR A 36 0.33 5.36 -2.80
N ILE A 37 1.11 4.88 -3.76
CA ILE A 37 0.64 4.11 -4.91
C ILE A 37 1.20 2.70 -4.89
N ASP A 38 0.48 1.75 -5.45
CA ASP A 38 0.98 0.40 -5.74
C ASP A 38 0.50 0.05 -7.16
N GLY A 39 0.92 -1.08 -7.70
CA GLY A 39 0.40 -1.57 -8.98
C GLY A 39 0.40 -3.07 -9.01
N ASP A 40 -0.12 -3.69 -10.07
CA ASP A 40 0.04 -5.14 -10.22
C ASP A 40 1.52 -5.49 -10.48
N SER A 41 2.21 -4.64 -11.22
CA SER A 41 3.66 -4.63 -11.38
C SER A 41 4.36 -3.84 -10.26
N ASP A 42 5.69 -3.90 -10.23
CA ASP A 42 6.48 -3.07 -9.33
C ASP A 42 6.33 -1.59 -9.69
N VAL A 43 6.21 -0.74 -8.66
CA VAL A 43 6.25 0.71 -8.81
C VAL A 43 7.69 1.16 -8.70
N SER A 44 8.22 1.76 -9.76
CA SER A 44 9.58 2.29 -9.79
C SER A 44 9.65 3.69 -9.18
N ILE A 45 10.88 4.14 -8.90
CA ILE A 45 11.12 5.53 -8.46
C ILE A 45 10.67 6.51 -9.54
N ASP A 46 10.89 6.18 -10.82
CA ASP A 46 10.50 7.03 -11.93
C ASP A 46 8.98 7.21 -12.02
N ASP A 47 8.20 6.16 -11.75
CA ASP A 47 6.73 6.27 -11.68
C ASP A 47 6.28 7.31 -10.65
N CYS A 48 6.89 7.29 -9.45
CA CYS A 48 6.63 8.26 -8.40
C CYS A 48 7.02 9.69 -8.82
N VAL A 49 8.18 9.84 -9.49
CA VAL A 49 8.67 11.13 -9.96
C VAL A 49 7.76 11.72 -11.04
N VAL A 50 7.33 10.91 -12.01
CA VAL A 50 6.45 11.39 -13.09
C VAL A 50 5.08 11.76 -12.53
N LEU A 51 4.51 10.96 -11.62
CA LEU A 51 3.26 11.31 -10.95
C LEU A 51 3.40 12.61 -10.12
N SER A 52 4.49 12.77 -9.37
CA SER A 52 4.75 14.00 -8.60
C SER A 52 4.76 15.23 -9.50
N ARG A 53 5.50 15.17 -10.61
CA ARG A 53 5.57 16.26 -11.60
C ARG A 53 4.22 16.54 -12.24
N HIS A 54 3.43 15.50 -12.52
CA HIS A 54 2.09 15.69 -13.06
C HIS A 54 1.21 16.50 -12.09
N ILE A 55 1.20 16.14 -10.81
CA ILE A 55 0.40 16.83 -9.79
C ILE A 55 0.89 18.28 -9.63
N GLU A 56 2.20 18.48 -9.53
CA GLU A 56 2.79 19.83 -9.44
C GLU A 56 2.46 20.71 -10.64
N SER A 57 2.34 20.13 -11.84
CA SER A 57 1.94 20.89 -13.03
C SER A 57 0.47 21.35 -13.03
N LYS A 58 -0.34 20.81 -12.11
CA LYS A 58 -1.79 21.09 -12.00
C LYS A 58 -2.14 21.98 -10.81
N ILE A 59 -1.22 22.15 -9.87
CA ILE A 59 -1.42 22.94 -8.66
C ILE A 59 -0.44 24.10 -8.69
N ASP A 60 -0.97 25.31 -8.65
CA ASP A 60 -0.16 26.52 -8.66
C ASP A 60 0.45 26.77 -7.26
N ARG A 61 1.76 26.54 -7.14
CA ARG A 61 2.55 26.77 -5.92
C ARG A 61 2.62 28.24 -5.53
N ASP A 62 2.41 29.17 -6.46
CA ASP A 62 2.44 30.60 -6.17
C ASP A 62 1.12 31.06 -5.51
N ILE A 63 0.04 30.29 -5.67
CA ILE A 63 -1.26 30.55 -5.05
C ILE A 63 -1.38 29.84 -3.69
N GLU A 64 -0.97 28.57 -3.61
CA GLU A 64 -0.98 27.80 -2.37
C GLU A 64 0.33 27.04 -2.17
N ASP A 65 1.03 27.30 -1.06
CA ASP A 65 2.20 26.52 -0.67
C ASP A 65 1.78 25.10 -0.25
N PHE A 66 2.57 24.11 -0.67
CA PHE A 66 2.35 22.70 -0.36
C PHE A 66 3.64 21.89 -0.41
N ASP A 67 3.63 20.80 0.36
CA ASP A 67 4.68 19.78 0.36
C ASP A 67 4.08 18.49 -0.18
N LEU A 68 4.62 17.98 -1.28
CA LEU A 68 4.12 16.79 -1.96
C LEU A 68 5.15 15.67 -1.86
N ASN A 69 4.71 14.53 -1.33
CA ASN A 69 5.48 13.30 -1.31
C ASN A 69 4.69 12.17 -1.98
N VAL A 70 5.26 11.62 -3.05
CA VAL A 70 4.72 10.45 -3.76
C VAL A 70 5.67 9.28 -3.53
N SER A 71 5.13 8.17 -3.01
CA SER A 71 5.89 6.97 -2.67
C SER A 71 5.13 5.71 -3.08
N SER A 72 5.87 4.61 -3.29
CA SER A 72 5.25 3.29 -3.42
C SER A 72 4.76 2.78 -2.06
N SER A 73 3.64 2.06 -2.01
CA SER A 73 3.15 1.30 -0.85
C SER A 73 3.96 0.02 -0.66
N GLY A 74 5.26 0.20 -0.45
CA GLY A 74 6.24 -0.88 -0.38
C GLY A 74 6.29 -1.55 1.00
N VAL A 75 7.50 -2.01 1.35
CA VAL A 75 7.77 -2.71 2.60
C VAL A 75 7.49 -1.80 3.80
N GLY A 76 6.61 -2.26 4.70
CA GLY A 76 6.27 -1.56 5.94
C GLY A 76 4.88 -0.92 5.93
N GLU A 77 4.28 -0.72 4.76
CA GLU A 77 2.89 -0.27 4.66
C GLU A 77 1.90 -1.45 4.77
N PRO A 78 0.72 -1.24 5.37
CA PRO A 78 -0.31 -2.26 5.46
C PRO A 78 -0.88 -2.57 4.07
N LEU A 79 -1.25 -3.84 3.85
CA LEU A 79 -2.02 -4.25 2.69
C LEU A 79 -3.47 -3.77 2.86
N VAL A 80 -3.94 -2.91 1.96
CA VAL A 80 -5.28 -2.30 2.03
C VAL A 80 -6.20 -2.88 0.94
N HIS A 81 -5.69 -3.03 -0.29
CA HIS A 81 -6.47 -3.51 -1.42
C HIS A 81 -6.28 -5.00 -1.68
N ILE A 82 -7.34 -5.69 -2.13
CA ILE A 82 -7.33 -7.11 -2.50
C ILE A 82 -6.20 -7.44 -3.50
N ARG A 83 -5.94 -6.55 -4.47
CA ARG A 83 -4.85 -6.70 -5.46
C ARG A 83 -3.48 -6.81 -4.79
N GLN A 84 -3.24 -6.07 -3.69
CA GLN A 84 -1.98 -6.16 -2.94
C GLN A 84 -1.84 -7.53 -2.27
N PHE A 85 -2.92 -8.06 -1.69
CA PHE A 85 -2.91 -9.42 -1.14
C PHE A 85 -2.64 -10.47 -2.21
N GLN A 86 -3.20 -10.33 -3.41
CA GLN A 86 -2.97 -11.24 -4.53
C GLN A 86 -1.49 -11.30 -4.92
N LYS A 87 -0.80 -10.14 -5.01
CA LYS A 87 0.65 -10.07 -5.28
C LYS A 87 1.53 -10.72 -4.20
N MET A 88 0.99 -10.84 -2.98
CA MET A 88 1.69 -11.38 -1.82
C MET A 88 1.44 -12.87 -1.59
N ILE A 89 0.60 -13.52 -2.40
CA ILE A 89 0.39 -14.97 -2.32
C ILE A 89 1.74 -15.69 -2.53
N ASN A 90 1.99 -16.69 -1.69
CA ASN A 90 3.23 -17.44 -1.52
C ASN A 90 4.45 -16.61 -1.09
N LYS A 91 4.27 -15.37 -0.63
CA LYS A 91 5.34 -14.51 -0.11
C LYS A 91 5.24 -14.34 1.41
N PRO A 92 6.36 -14.03 2.09
CA PRO A 92 6.34 -13.72 3.52
C PRO A 92 5.65 -12.38 3.78
N ILE A 93 4.78 -12.34 4.78
CA ILE A 93 4.09 -11.16 5.30
C ILE A 93 4.29 -11.05 6.82
N GLU A 94 4.17 -9.83 7.33
CA GLU A 94 4.03 -9.57 8.76
C GLU A 94 2.55 -9.41 9.10
N VAL A 95 2.08 -10.14 10.10
CA VAL A 95 0.70 -10.09 10.59
C VAL A 95 0.70 -9.46 11.98
N LEU A 96 -0.06 -8.39 12.14
CA LEU A 96 -0.37 -7.75 13.42
C LEU A 96 -1.82 -8.11 13.80
N LEU A 97 -1.98 -8.87 14.88
CA LEU A 97 -3.30 -9.16 15.43
C LEU A 97 -3.86 -7.94 16.17
N LYS A 98 -5.18 -7.88 16.31
CA LYS A 98 -5.88 -6.82 17.08
C LYS A 98 -5.40 -6.73 18.53
N GLU A 99 -4.95 -7.84 19.10
CA GLU A 99 -4.38 -7.92 20.45
C GLU A 99 -2.92 -7.39 20.54
N GLY A 100 -2.36 -6.87 19.45
CA GLY A 100 -1.01 -6.31 19.40
C GLY A 100 0.10 -7.32 19.09
N THR A 101 -0.22 -8.61 19.00
CA THR A 101 0.77 -9.65 18.69
C THR A 101 1.19 -9.60 17.23
N LYS A 102 2.51 -9.47 16.99
CA LYS A 102 3.13 -9.48 15.65
C LYS A 102 3.82 -10.80 15.37
N PHE A 103 3.66 -11.35 14.16
CA PHE A 103 4.41 -12.52 13.72
C PHE A 103 4.57 -12.56 12.19
N LYS A 104 5.57 -13.29 11.72
CA LYS A 104 5.78 -13.56 10.29
C LYS A 104 5.05 -14.82 9.86
N ALA A 105 4.43 -14.79 8.69
CA ALA A 105 3.76 -15.92 8.06
C ALA A 105 3.88 -15.84 6.53
N THR A 106 3.59 -16.93 5.84
CA THR A 106 3.44 -16.93 4.38
C THR A 106 1.97 -16.82 4.03
N LEU A 107 1.60 -15.87 3.17
CA LEU A 107 0.23 -15.76 2.66
C LEU A 107 -0.02 -16.86 1.64
N LEU A 108 -0.99 -17.74 1.87
CA LEU A 108 -1.32 -18.86 0.98
C LEU A 108 -2.46 -18.54 0.02
N GLY A 109 -3.33 -17.59 0.37
CA GLY A 109 -4.47 -17.24 -0.47
C GLY A 109 -5.49 -16.36 0.24
N LEU A 110 -6.52 -16.01 -0.51
CA LEU A 110 -7.65 -15.20 -0.08
C LEU A 110 -8.93 -16.03 -0.20
N GLU A 111 -9.76 -16.03 0.82
CA GLU A 111 -11.09 -16.66 0.79
C GLU A 111 -12.14 -15.67 1.30
N HIS A 112 -12.91 -15.12 0.39
CA HIS A 112 -13.90 -14.08 0.69
C HIS A 112 -13.26 -12.89 1.42
N ASN A 113 -13.54 -12.73 2.71
CA ASN A 113 -12.98 -11.68 3.57
C ASN A 113 -11.82 -12.16 4.46
N ASN A 114 -11.41 -13.42 4.32
CA ASN A 114 -10.38 -14.03 5.15
C ASN A 114 -9.10 -14.28 4.35
N ILE A 115 -7.96 -14.24 5.05
CA ILE A 115 -6.66 -14.57 4.48
C ILE A 115 -6.21 -15.93 5.02
N LYS A 116 -5.69 -16.79 4.15
CA LYS A 116 -5.05 -18.04 4.56
C LYS A 116 -3.57 -17.79 4.74
N ILE A 117 -3.03 -18.11 5.92
CA ILE A 117 -1.61 -17.93 6.22
C ILE A 117 -0.99 -19.22 6.78
N ALA A 118 0.28 -19.45 6.48
CA ALA A 118 1.09 -20.52 7.07
C ALA A 118 2.19 -19.93 7.95
N ARG A 119 2.18 -20.30 9.23
CA ARG A 119 3.22 -19.91 10.19
C ARG A 119 4.16 -21.08 10.46
N GLU A 120 5.47 -20.84 10.35
CA GLU A 120 6.47 -21.77 10.87
C GLU A 120 6.61 -21.57 12.39
N ILE A 121 6.00 -22.46 13.16
CA ILE A 121 6.18 -22.50 14.61
C ILE A 121 7.41 -23.37 14.88
N LYS A 122 8.54 -22.76 15.27
CA LYS A 122 9.69 -23.51 15.80
C LYS A 122 9.33 -24.05 17.19
N THR A 123 8.68 -25.21 17.26
CA THR A 123 8.55 -25.96 18.51
C THR A 123 9.91 -26.56 18.86
N LYS A 124 10.48 -26.19 20.01
CA LYS A 124 11.56 -26.97 20.65
C LYS A 124 10.98 -28.37 20.91
N GLY A 125 11.33 -29.33 20.06
CA GLY A 125 10.96 -30.73 20.18
C GLY A 125 9.57 -31.08 19.64
N LYS A 126 9.55 -31.88 18.57
CA LYS A 126 8.42 -32.63 17.97
C LYS A 126 7.40 -31.86 17.12
N LYS A 127 7.46 -32.23 15.82
CA LYS A 127 6.46 -32.18 14.73
C LYS A 127 5.71 -30.86 14.50
N SER A 128 6.12 -30.20 13.43
CA SER A 128 5.45 -29.10 12.73
C SER A 128 3.96 -29.38 12.48
N LYS A 129 3.07 -28.65 13.16
CA LYS A 129 1.65 -28.59 12.83
C LYS A 129 1.39 -27.34 12.00
N LYS A 130 0.88 -27.53 10.77
CA LYS A 130 0.33 -26.46 9.94
C LYS A 130 -0.93 -25.93 10.65
N PHE A 131 -0.88 -24.69 11.11
CA PHE A 131 -2.06 -23.98 11.58
C PHE A 131 -2.57 -23.09 10.45
N SER A 132 -3.79 -23.36 10.00
CA SER A 132 -4.59 -22.44 9.19
C SER A 132 -5.53 -21.71 10.14
N THR A 133 -5.34 -20.42 10.34
CA THR A 133 -6.39 -19.54 10.87
C THR A 133 -7.13 -18.96 9.68
N GLY A 134 -8.45 -19.21 9.65
CA GLY A 134 -9.38 -18.59 8.73
C GLY A 134 -10.07 -17.38 9.35
#